data_AF-A0A1G5GXV8-F1
#
_entry.id   AF-A0A1G5GXV8-F1
#
_cell.length_a   1.000
_cell.length_b   1.000
_cell.length_c   1.000
_cell.angle_alpha   90.00
_cell.angle_beta   90.00
_cell.angle_gamma   90.00
#
_symmetry.space_group_name_H-M   'P 1'
#
loop_
_entity.id
_entity.type
_entity.pdbx_description
1 polymer ?
#
loop_
_entity_poly.entity_id
_entity_poly.type
_entity_poly.pdbx_seq_one_letter_code
_entity_poly.pdbx_strand_id
1 'polypeptide(L)'
;MRGLKIYEVNPGYVKYLSAYQEHIFFSEGDKSSRKYIGIVLEINGFKYFAPLSSFKPKHKKMSEGVDFIKIKDYAVININNMIPVPDGEFYLVDVNGTKDPHYRFLLQAESREINRQRNRILKNADIVYKHKLRNGDATPLAKRTNDFVKLEKACKSY
;
A
#
# COMPACT_ATOMS: atom_id res chain seq x y z
N MET A 1 10.57 -17.01 -8.74
CA MET A 1 10.33 -15.58 -8.46
C MET A 1 9.90 -15.41 -7.01
N ARG A 2 10.42 -14.41 -6.29
CA ARG A 2 9.97 -14.10 -4.91
C ARG A 2 8.56 -13.46 -4.93
N GLY A 3 7.73 -13.85 -3.98
CA GLY A 3 6.38 -13.32 -3.80
C GLY A 3 6.37 -11.89 -3.23
N LEU A 4 5.19 -11.23 -3.28
CA LEU A 4 4.94 -10.00 -2.53
C LEU A 4 4.97 -10.30 -1.03
N LYS A 5 5.52 -9.36 -0.26
CA LYS A 5 5.64 -9.49 1.20
C LYS A 5 4.95 -8.35 1.91
N ILE A 6 4.68 -8.57 3.19
CA ILE A 6 4.07 -7.59 4.09
C ILE A 6 5.18 -6.83 4.83
N TYR A 7 5.10 -5.52 4.87
CA TYR A 7 6.06 -4.62 5.48
C TYR A 7 5.38 -3.69 6.48
N GLU A 8 6.18 -3.17 7.39
CA GLU A 8 5.92 -1.92 8.08
C GLU A 8 6.75 -0.83 7.43
N VAL A 9 6.20 0.38 7.38
CA VAL A 9 6.93 1.58 6.99
C VAL A 9 7.11 2.43 8.25
N ASN A 10 8.27 3.06 8.40
CA ASN A 10 8.57 3.90 9.55
C ASN A 10 7.44 4.93 9.77
N PRO A 11 6.80 4.94 10.95
CA PRO A 11 5.72 5.88 11.24
C PRO A 11 6.13 7.35 11.09
N GLY A 12 7.38 7.70 11.39
CA GLY A 12 7.93 9.04 11.19
C GLY A 12 7.96 9.45 9.72
N TYR A 13 8.35 8.52 8.84
CA TYR A 13 8.31 8.72 7.40
C TYR A 13 6.88 8.83 6.86
N VAL A 14 5.96 7.98 7.33
CA VAL A 14 4.53 8.09 6.95
C VAL A 14 3.94 9.42 7.41
N LYS A 15 4.27 9.87 8.62
CA LYS A 15 3.87 11.19 9.13
C LYS A 15 4.42 12.31 8.25
N TYR A 16 5.70 12.26 7.90
CA TYR A 16 6.31 13.20 6.96
C TYR A 16 5.57 13.26 5.62
N LEU A 17 5.29 12.11 4.97
CA LEU A 17 4.58 12.09 3.69
C LEU A 17 3.13 12.57 3.79
N SER A 18 2.45 12.38 4.94
CA SER A 18 1.07 12.81 5.15
C SER A 18 0.87 14.32 5.03
N ALA A 19 1.92 15.11 5.27
CA ALA A 19 1.89 16.56 5.04
C ALA A 19 1.75 16.95 3.56
N TYR A 20 2.04 16.03 2.62
CA TYR A 20 2.02 16.30 1.18
C TYR A 20 0.75 15.79 0.49
N GLN A 21 0.07 14.79 1.05
CA GLN A 21 -1.10 14.11 0.46
C GLN A 21 -2.12 13.69 1.53
N GLU A 22 -3.35 14.20 1.41
CA GLU A 22 -4.43 13.96 2.39
C GLU A 22 -4.85 12.50 2.53
N HIS A 23 -4.69 11.69 1.47
CA HIS A 23 -5.09 10.28 1.46
C HIS A 23 -4.10 9.35 2.17
N ILE A 24 -2.94 9.86 2.59
CA ILE A 24 -1.98 9.13 3.41
C ILE A 24 -2.47 9.19 4.85
N PHE A 25 -3.18 8.14 5.24
CA PHE A 25 -3.67 7.99 6.60
C PHE A 25 -2.51 7.75 7.57
N PHE A 26 -2.31 8.72 8.45
CA PHE A 26 -1.53 8.58 9.67
C PHE A 26 -2.50 8.63 10.85
N SER A 27 -2.43 7.64 11.75
CA SER A 27 -3.19 7.65 13.00
C SER A 27 -2.23 7.86 14.15
N GLU A 28 -2.43 8.92 14.93
CA GLU A 28 -1.69 9.12 16.18
C GLU A 28 -2.13 8.08 17.23
N GLY A 29 -1.15 7.40 17.86
CA GLY A 29 -1.36 6.46 18.96
C GLY A 29 -1.03 4.99 18.67
N ASP A 30 -1.31 4.14 19.66
CA ASP A 30 -0.90 2.73 19.78
C ASP A 30 -1.71 1.74 18.91
N LYS A 31 -2.55 2.26 18.02
CA LYS A 31 -3.41 1.44 17.16
C LYS A 31 -2.63 0.97 15.94
N SER A 32 -1.93 -0.16 16.10
CA SER A 32 -1.42 -1.03 15.03
C SER A 32 -0.79 -0.29 13.84
N SER A 33 0.55 -0.22 13.82
CA SER A 33 1.32 0.23 12.65
C SER A 33 0.72 -0.37 11.36
N ARG A 34 0.27 0.51 10.46
CA ARG A 34 -0.36 0.10 9.21
C ARG A 34 0.60 -0.78 8.42
N LYS A 35 0.11 -1.94 8.01
CA LYS A 35 0.88 -2.85 7.15
C LYS A 35 0.80 -2.41 5.70
N TYR A 36 1.89 -2.62 4.98
CA TYR A 36 2.03 -2.34 3.57
C TYR A 36 2.39 -3.62 2.83
N ILE A 37 2.10 -3.68 1.54
CA ILE A 37 2.66 -4.69 0.65
C ILE A 37 3.69 -4.05 -0.25
N GLY A 38 4.77 -4.77 -0.50
CA GLY A 38 5.85 -4.28 -1.34
C GLY A 38 6.76 -5.38 -1.87
N ILE A 39 7.66 -5.05 -2.79
CA ILE A 39 7.65 -3.81 -3.60
C ILE A 39 6.61 -4.03 -4.70
N VAL A 40 5.61 -3.15 -4.82
CA VAL A 40 4.52 -3.31 -5.82
C VAL A 40 4.84 -2.69 -7.18
N LEU A 41 5.76 -1.72 -7.19
CA LEU A 41 6.29 -1.06 -8.39
C LEU A 41 7.69 -0.54 -8.07
N GLU A 42 8.62 -0.70 -9.01
CA GLU A 42 9.95 -0.08 -8.94
C GLU A 42 10.16 0.72 -10.23
N ILE A 43 10.36 2.03 -10.11
CA ILE A 43 10.47 2.94 -11.25
C ILE A 43 11.30 4.17 -10.87
N ASN A 44 12.19 4.61 -11.77
CA ASN A 44 13.05 5.79 -11.55
C ASN A 44 13.86 5.76 -10.24
N GLY A 45 14.22 4.57 -9.76
CA GLY A 45 14.94 4.37 -8.49
C GLY A 45 14.04 4.40 -7.25
N PHE A 46 12.72 4.57 -7.38
CA PHE A 46 11.78 4.52 -6.27
C PHE A 46 11.15 3.14 -6.11
N LYS A 47 11.00 2.72 -4.85
CA LYS A 47 10.30 1.50 -4.46
C LYS A 47 8.94 1.85 -3.87
N TYR A 48 7.87 1.36 -4.49
CA TYR A 48 6.50 1.64 -4.06
C TYR A 48 5.92 0.55 -3.18
N PHE A 49 5.14 0.99 -2.20
CA PHE A 49 4.45 0.17 -1.23
C PHE A 49 2.97 0.57 -1.17
N ALA A 50 2.06 -0.40 -1.24
CA ALA A 50 0.62 -0.15 -1.17
C ALA A 50 0.09 -0.49 0.24
N PRO A 51 -0.74 0.38 0.85
CA PRO A 51 -1.27 0.13 2.18
C PRO A 51 -2.29 -1.00 2.20
N LEU A 52 -2.17 -1.89 3.18
CA LEU A 52 -3.22 -2.81 3.58
C LEU A 52 -4.17 -2.12 4.56
N SER A 53 -5.45 -2.46 4.46
CA SER A 53 -6.47 -2.05 5.42
C SER A 53 -7.37 -3.23 5.74
N SER A 54 -7.70 -3.44 7.01
CA SER A 54 -8.60 -4.50 7.41
C SER A 54 -9.93 -4.42 6.68
N PHE A 55 -10.49 -5.58 6.34
CA PHE A 55 -11.80 -5.64 5.72
C PHE A 55 -12.89 -5.12 6.67
N LYS A 56 -13.84 -4.36 6.14
CA LYS A 56 -14.93 -3.74 6.90
C LYS A 56 -16.27 -4.01 6.20
N PRO A 57 -17.42 -3.95 6.89
CA PRO A 57 -18.72 -4.21 6.29
C PRO A 57 -19.00 -3.40 5.02
N LYS A 58 -18.55 -2.14 4.96
CA LYS A 58 -18.66 -1.30 3.75
C LYS A 58 -17.97 -1.90 2.52
N HIS A 59 -16.87 -2.64 2.70
CA HIS A 59 -16.12 -3.26 1.61
C HIS A 59 -16.90 -4.41 0.95
N LYS A 60 -17.94 -4.97 1.60
CA LYS A 60 -18.83 -5.96 0.95
C LYS A 60 -19.53 -5.33 -0.26
N LYS A 61 -19.97 -4.08 -0.13
CA LYS A 61 -20.71 -3.34 -1.17
C LYS A 61 -19.82 -2.57 -2.14
N MET A 62 -18.56 -2.30 -1.79
CA MET A 62 -17.62 -1.60 -2.68
C MET A 62 -17.17 -2.51 -3.82
N SER A 63 -17.25 -2.01 -5.05
CA SER A 63 -16.70 -2.72 -6.22
C SER A 63 -15.18 -2.67 -6.23
N GLU A 64 -14.54 -3.74 -6.70
CA GLU A 64 -13.12 -3.73 -7.02
C GLU A 64 -12.86 -2.93 -8.30
N GLY A 65 -11.65 -2.38 -8.38
CA GLY A 65 -11.19 -1.60 -9.52
C GLY A 65 -9.71 -1.85 -9.79
N VAL A 66 -9.14 -1.08 -10.70
CA VAL A 66 -7.68 -1.09 -10.93
C VAL A 66 -6.95 -0.58 -9.69
N ASP A 67 -7.53 0.36 -8.97
CA ASP A 67 -6.96 0.99 -7.77
C ASP A 67 -7.31 0.31 -6.45
N PHE A 68 -8.32 -0.57 -6.42
CA PHE A 68 -8.84 -1.16 -5.20
C PHE A 68 -9.03 -2.66 -5.35
N ILE A 69 -8.31 -3.44 -4.55
CA ILE A 69 -8.31 -4.91 -4.59
C ILE A 69 -8.76 -5.47 -3.24
N LYS A 70 -9.65 -6.46 -3.25
CA LYS A 70 -10.04 -7.21 -2.05
C LYS A 70 -9.16 -8.44 -1.87
N ILE A 71 -8.66 -8.63 -0.66
CA ILE A 71 -7.93 -9.82 -0.21
C ILE A 71 -8.92 -10.63 0.63
N LYS A 72 -9.84 -11.30 -0.08
CA LYS A 72 -11.03 -11.93 0.50
C LYS A 72 -11.76 -10.98 1.46
N ASP A 73 -12.16 -11.48 2.62
CA ASP A 73 -12.74 -10.77 3.74
C ASP A 73 -11.71 -10.47 4.85
N TYR A 74 -10.41 -10.59 4.56
CA TYR A 74 -9.32 -10.28 5.49
C TYR A 74 -8.94 -8.80 5.41
N ALA A 75 -8.65 -8.34 4.19
CA ALA A 75 -8.11 -7.02 3.94
C ALA A 75 -8.49 -6.46 2.56
N VAL A 76 -8.15 -5.20 2.35
CA VAL A 76 -8.20 -4.51 1.07
C VAL A 76 -6.88 -3.78 0.82
N ILE A 77 -6.49 -3.66 -0.45
CA ILE A 77 -5.32 -2.93 -0.91
C ILE A 77 -5.80 -1.70 -1.68
N ASN A 78 -5.34 -0.52 -1.28
CA ASN A 78 -5.61 0.74 -1.99
C ASN A 78 -4.36 1.13 -2.80
N ILE A 79 -4.29 0.67 -4.05
CA ILE A 79 -3.17 0.92 -4.96
C ILE A 79 -3.06 2.40 -5.31
N ASN A 80 -4.18 3.12 -5.44
CA ASN A 80 -4.18 4.58 -5.59
C ASN A 80 -3.51 5.34 -4.44
N ASN A 81 -3.36 4.69 -3.28
CA ASN A 81 -2.74 5.26 -2.10
C ASN A 81 -1.33 4.70 -1.86
N MET A 82 -0.71 4.06 -2.86
CA MET A 82 0.68 3.62 -2.73
C MET A 82 1.63 4.82 -2.55
N ILE A 83 2.75 4.57 -1.88
CA ILE A 83 3.76 5.59 -1.55
C ILE A 83 5.15 5.10 -1.96
N PRO A 84 6.03 5.99 -2.46
CA PRO A 84 7.45 5.68 -2.53
C PRO A 84 8.02 5.62 -1.11
N VAL A 85 8.96 4.70 -0.86
CA VAL A 85 9.65 4.59 0.44
C VAL A 85 11.14 4.37 0.18
N PRO A 86 12.03 5.17 0.81
CA PRO A 86 13.46 5.00 0.64
C PRO A 86 13.96 3.77 1.41
N ASP A 87 15.14 3.27 1.03
CA ASP A 87 15.79 2.19 1.78
C ASP A 87 16.08 2.63 3.22
N GLY A 88 15.86 1.72 4.18
CA GLY A 88 15.98 2.01 5.61
C GLY A 88 14.67 2.41 6.29
N GLU A 89 13.67 2.85 5.54
CA GLU A 89 12.36 3.30 6.09
C GLU A 89 11.24 2.25 5.96
N PHE A 90 11.57 1.02 5.55
CA PHE A 90 10.65 -0.12 5.55
C PHE A 90 11.27 -1.38 6.14
N TYR A 91 10.46 -2.16 6.84
CA TYR A 91 10.90 -3.36 7.56
C TYR A 91 9.98 -4.53 7.23
N LEU A 92 10.57 -5.69 6.96
CA LEU A 92 9.80 -6.90 6.70
C LEU A 92 9.07 -7.33 7.97
N VAL A 93 7.77 -7.62 7.87
CA VAL A 93 7.01 -8.16 9.00
C VAL A 93 7.43 -9.60 9.26
N ASP A 94 7.87 -9.88 10.49
CA ASP A 94 8.06 -11.25 10.96
C ASP A 94 6.72 -11.90 11.34
N VAL A 95 6.08 -12.49 10.34
CA VAL A 95 4.82 -13.21 10.51
C VAL A 95 4.99 -14.40 11.47
N ASN A 96 6.13 -15.10 11.45
CA ASN A 96 6.29 -16.32 12.24
C ASN A 96 6.60 -16.01 13.71
N GLY A 97 7.35 -14.95 13.98
CA GLY A 97 7.64 -14.42 15.32
C GLY A 97 6.49 -13.65 15.97
N THR A 98 5.37 -13.43 15.26
CA THR A 98 4.17 -12.81 15.84
C THR A 98 3.62 -13.68 16.98
N LYS A 99 3.58 -13.13 18.21
CA LYS A 99 3.19 -13.84 19.44
C LYS A 99 1.71 -14.23 19.47
N ASP A 100 0.83 -13.36 18.99
CA ASP A 100 -0.61 -13.62 18.92
C ASP A 100 -0.89 -14.65 17.81
N PRO A 101 -1.38 -15.86 18.14
CA PRO A 101 -1.65 -16.89 17.15
C PRO A 101 -2.72 -16.48 16.15
N HIS A 102 -3.79 -15.83 16.58
CA HIS A 102 -4.88 -15.40 15.70
C HIS A 102 -4.40 -14.36 14.70
N TYR A 103 -3.64 -13.37 15.17
CA TYR A 103 -3.07 -12.36 14.29
C TYR A 103 -2.05 -12.96 13.31
N ARG A 104 -1.23 -13.91 13.77
CA ARG A 104 -0.32 -14.67 12.88
C ARG A 104 -1.07 -15.42 11.79
N PHE A 105 -2.14 -16.15 12.13
CA PHE A 105 -2.95 -16.86 11.13
C PHE A 105 -3.57 -15.91 10.12
N LEU A 106 -4.03 -14.73 10.56
CA LEU A 106 -4.53 -13.68 9.66
C LEU A 106 -3.45 -13.23 8.68
N LEU A 107 -2.26 -12.85 9.16
CA LEU A 107 -1.15 -12.41 8.31
C LEU A 107 -0.72 -13.49 7.31
N GLN A 108 -0.72 -14.76 7.71
CA GLN A 108 -0.45 -15.89 6.80
C GLN A 108 -1.55 -16.05 5.74
N ALA A 109 -2.82 -15.91 6.11
CA ALA A 109 -3.94 -15.97 5.18
C ALA A 109 -3.92 -14.81 4.18
N GLU A 110 -3.67 -13.59 4.64
CA GLU A 110 -3.47 -12.41 3.81
C GLU A 110 -2.30 -12.61 2.85
N SER A 111 -1.12 -13.03 3.34
CA SER A 111 0.07 -13.25 2.53
C SER A 111 -0.16 -14.27 1.40
N ARG A 112 -0.85 -15.38 1.69
CA ARG A 112 -1.20 -16.37 0.66
C ARG A 112 -2.11 -15.78 -0.41
N GLU A 113 -3.14 -15.06 -0.01
CA GLU A 113 -4.11 -14.48 -0.94
C GLU A 113 -3.52 -13.32 -1.77
N ILE A 114 -2.70 -12.47 -1.15
CA ILE A 114 -1.91 -11.43 -1.84
C ILE A 114 -1.05 -12.06 -2.93
N ASN A 115 -0.36 -13.16 -2.62
CA ASN A 115 0.50 -13.82 -3.59
C ASN A 115 -0.28 -14.54 -4.69
N ARG A 116 -1.48 -15.05 -4.40
CA ARG A 116 -2.41 -15.57 -5.42
C ARG A 116 -2.81 -14.48 -6.44
N GLN A 117 -2.95 -13.24 -5.98
CA GLN A 117 -3.31 -12.09 -6.82
C GLN A 117 -2.11 -11.25 -7.28
N ARG A 118 -0.87 -11.71 -7.07
CA ARG A 118 0.37 -10.94 -7.30
C ARG A 118 0.44 -10.27 -8.67
N ASN A 119 0.18 -11.00 -9.74
CA ASN A 119 0.31 -10.47 -11.10
C ASN A 119 -0.70 -9.34 -11.35
N ARG A 120 -1.92 -9.45 -10.80
CA ARG A 120 -2.94 -8.39 -10.85
C ARG A 120 -2.48 -7.16 -10.07
N ILE A 121 -1.95 -7.34 -8.86
CA ILE A 121 -1.47 -6.23 -8.02
C ILE A 121 -0.34 -5.45 -8.72
N LEU A 122 0.68 -6.15 -9.23
CA LEU A 122 1.83 -5.53 -9.90
C LEU A 122 1.39 -4.78 -11.18
N LYS A 123 0.55 -5.42 -12.01
CA LYS A 123 0.01 -4.80 -13.21
C LYS A 123 -0.83 -3.56 -12.88
N ASN A 124 -1.66 -3.64 -11.86
CA ASN A 124 -2.51 -2.53 -11.44
C ASN A 124 -1.69 -1.34 -10.90
N ALA A 125 -0.61 -1.59 -10.15
CA ALA A 125 0.28 -0.54 -9.67
C ALA A 125 0.91 0.25 -10.83
N ASP A 126 1.41 -0.44 -11.86
CA ASP A 126 1.93 0.18 -13.08
C ASP A 126 0.86 1.00 -13.83
N ILE A 127 -0.35 0.46 -13.98
CA ILE A 127 -1.46 1.16 -14.64
C ILE A 127 -1.84 2.42 -13.87
N VAL A 128 -2.02 2.31 -12.55
CA VAL A 128 -2.41 3.45 -11.69
C VAL A 128 -1.35 4.54 -11.73
N TYR A 129 -0.07 4.18 -11.66
CA TYR A 129 1.04 5.12 -11.79
C TYR A 129 0.98 5.88 -13.12
N LYS A 130 0.99 5.16 -14.25
CA LYS A 130 0.94 5.76 -15.59
C LYS A 130 -0.33 6.60 -15.80
N HIS A 131 -1.45 6.15 -15.27
CA HIS A 131 -2.73 6.85 -15.37
C HIS A 131 -2.70 8.18 -14.62
N LYS A 132 -2.12 8.23 -13.41
CA LYS A 132 -1.96 9.48 -12.65
C LYS A 132 -1.04 10.46 -13.37
N LEU A 133 0.12 9.99 -13.86
CA LEU A 133 1.08 10.85 -14.58
C LEU A 133 0.48 11.44 -15.86
N ARG A 134 -0.31 10.66 -16.61
CA ARG A 134 -0.92 11.12 -17.86
C ARG A 134 -2.07 12.10 -17.64
N ASN A 135 -2.92 11.85 -16.65
CA ASN A 135 -4.22 12.51 -16.54
C ASN A 135 -4.28 13.57 -15.43
N GLY A 136 -3.28 13.69 -14.55
CA GLY A 136 -3.30 14.63 -13.43
C GLY A 136 -4.52 14.39 -12.53
N ASP A 137 -5.51 15.27 -12.59
CA ASP A 137 -6.80 15.15 -11.88
C ASP A 137 -8.02 15.11 -12.82
N ALA A 138 -7.79 14.97 -14.12
CA ALA A 138 -8.84 15.04 -15.15
C ALA A 138 -9.82 13.85 -15.14
N THR A 139 -9.54 12.78 -14.38
CA THR A 139 -10.42 11.61 -14.29
C THR A 139 -10.74 11.28 -12.84
N PRO A 140 -11.88 10.62 -12.55
CA PRO A 140 -12.22 10.21 -11.18
C PRO A 140 -11.15 9.35 -10.51
N LEU A 141 -10.44 8.51 -11.28
CA LEU A 141 -9.33 7.70 -10.77
C LEU A 141 -8.12 8.57 -10.42
N ALA A 142 -7.72 9.46 -11.33
CA ALA A 142 -6.53 10.27 -11.13
C ALA A 142 -6.73 11.26 -9.96
N LYS A 143 -7.92 11.85 -9.84
CA LYS A 143 -8.28 12.77 -8.74
C LYS A 143 -8.21 12.15 -7.34
N ARG A 144 -8.50 10.85 -7.20
CA ARG A 144 -8.41 10.12 -5.91
C ARG A 144 -7.10 9.36 -5.71
N THR A 145 -6.14 9.52 -6.62
CA THR A 145 -4.83 8.87 -6.57
C THR A 145 -3.81 9.87 -6.06
N ASN A 146 -2.93 9.41 -5.17
CA ASN A 146 -1.82 10.21 -4.66
C ASN A 146 -1.04 10.87 -5.82
N ASP A 147 -0.61 12.11 -5.62
CA ASP A 147 0.36 12.75 -6.50
C ASP A 147 1.74 12.10 -6.34
N PHE A 148 2.02 11.12 -7.20
CA PHE A 148 3.28 10.38 -7.17
C PHE A 148 4.49 11.27 -7.40
N VAL A 149 4.39 12.28 -8.27
CA VAL A 149 5.52 13.19 -8.54
C VAL A 149 5.83 14.02 -7.30
N LYS A 150 4.81 14.50 -6.59
CA LYS A 150 5.00 15.23 -5.32
C LYS A 150 5.60 14.33 -4.23
N LEU A 151 5.11 13.08 -4.12
CA LEU A 151 5.65 12.13 -3.15
C LEU A 151 7.07 11.67 -3.47
N GLU A 152 7.43 11.51 -4.73
CA GLU A 152 8.79 11.19 -5.17
C GLU A 152 9.78 12.31 -4.81
N LYS A 153 9.38 13.57 -4.98
CA LYS A 153 10.18 14.73 -4.55
C LYS A 153 10.36 14.73 -3.03
N ALA A 154 9.28 14.53 -2.27
CA ALA A 154 9.36 14.43 -0.81
C ALA A 154 10.27 13.25 -0.37
N CYS A 155 10.14 12.10 -1.02
CA CYS A 155 10.97 10.92 -0.75
C CYS A 155 12.47 11.17 -0.99
N LYS A 156 12.84 12.01 -1.96
CA LYS A 156 14.24 12.41 -2.20
C LYS A 156 14.78 13.42 -1.19
N SER A 157 13.90 14.15 -0.54
CA SER A 157 14.24 15.23 0.40
C SER A 157 14.18 14.82 1.87
N TYR A 158 13.77 13.58 2.16
CA TYR A 158 13.76 12.98 3.49
C TYR A 158 15.15 12.43 3.82
#